data_AF-A0A8X8C825-F1
#
_entry.id   AF-A0A8X8C825-F1
#
_cell.length_a   1.000
_cell.length_b   1.000
_cell.length_c   1.000
_cell.angle_alpha   90.00
_cell.angle_beta   90.00
_cell.angle_gamma   90.00
#
_symmetry.space_group_name_H-M   'P 1'
#
loop_
_entity.id
_entity.type
_entity.pdbx_description
1 polymer ?
#
loop_
_entity_poly.entity_id
_entity_poly.type
_entity_poly.pdbx_seq_one_letter_code
_entity_poly.pdbx_strand_id
1 'polypeptide(L)'
;MNLRVLLPKVLPLSEVLRYQISYYRNKIMKRPTPKDAGPGLDIKSGSDHFCVHPGGRAIIDEAGQSLALSDYDLEPARMALYGFGNTSSGGLWYVLGYMEAKKRLKQGDKILMISLGAGFKCNNCVWKVMKDLEDANVWKNCMDQYPPKPLANSFSKILSSISDESMNFTSLEDYLP
;
A
#
# COMPACT_ATOMS: atom_id res chain seq x y z
N MET A 1 15.78 1.66 -8.52
CA MET A 1 15.29 2.85 -9.26
C MET A 1 14.70 3.81 -8.23
N ASN A 2 15.10 5.08 -8.30
CA ASN A 2 15.38 5.86 -7.10
C ASN A 2 14.16 6.69 -6.66
N LEU A 3 13.35 6.18 -5.72
CA LEU A 3 12.27 6.94 -5.09
C LEU A 3 12.80 8.31 -4.60
N ARG A 4 14.05 8.35 -4.12
CA ARG A 4 14.78 9.57 -3.73
C ARG A 4 14.95 10.62 -4.83
N VAL A 5 14.95 10.23 -6.10
CA VAL A 5 15.06 11.14 -7.26
C VAL A 5 13.68 11.57 -7.77
N LEU A 6 12.68 10.70 -7.63
CA LEU A 6 11.31 10.98 -8.07
C LEU A 6 10.56 11.87 -7.07
N LEU A 7 10.71 11.60 -5.77
CA LEU A 7 10.02 12.31 -4.69
C LEU A 7 10.22 13.83 -4.72
N PRO A 8 11.43 14.38 -4.90
CA PRO A 8 11.62 15.83 -4.94
C PRO A 8 10.93 16.53 -6.11
N LYS A 9 10.62 15.80 -7.19
CA LYS A 9 9.92 16.33 -8.37
C LYS A 9 8.40 16.27 -8.25
N VAL A 10 7.90 15.41 -7.37
CA VAL A 10 6.47 15.10 -7.22
C VAL A 10 5.87 15.84 -6.03
N LEU A 11 6.66 15.97 -4.96
CA LEU A 11 6.29 16.65 -3.73
C LEU A 11 6.15 18.16 -3.95
N PRO A 12 5.26 18.83 -3.20
CA PRO A 12 5.18 20.28 -3.22
C PRO A 12 6.51 20.88 -2.76
N LEU A 13 6.92 21.98 -3.37
CA LEU A 13 8.19 22.66 -3.05
C LEU A 13 8.29 23.02 -1.57
N SER A 14 7.17 23.28 -0.90
CA SER A 14 7.09 23.54 0.55
C SER A 14 7.60 22.37 1.39
N GLU A 15 7.26 21.13 1.04
CA GLU A 15 7.70 19.94 1.77
C GLU A 15 9.16 19.60 1.48
N VAL A 16 9.61 19.81 0.23
CA VAL A 16 11.04 19.70 -0.11
C VAL A 16 11.86 20.70 0.71
N LEU A 17 11.38 21.95 0.83
CA LEU A 17 12.04 22.99 1.60
C LEU A 17 12.00 22.68 3.11
N ARG A 18 10.86 22.25 3.65
CA ARG A 18 10.71 21.83 5.06
C ARG A 18 11.68 20.70 5.41
N TYR A 19 11.80 19.71 4.53
CA TYR A 19 12.74 18.61 4.70
C TYR A 19 14.19 19.11 4.68
N GLN A 20 14.55 19.97 3.71
CA GLN A 20 15.89 20.55 3.65
C GLN A 20 16.22 21.38 4.90
N ILE A 21 15.32 22.28 5.32
CA ILE A 21 15.50 23.10 6.54
C ILE A 21 15.66 22.19 7.75
N SER A 22 14.84 21.15 7.90
CA SER A 22 14.92 20.20 9.01
C SER A 22 16.23 19.41 9.00
N TYR A 23 16.71 19.00 7.81
CA TYR A 23 17.98 18.32 7.63
C TYR A 23 19.16 19.21 8.04
N TYR A 24 19.23 20.45 7.53
CA TYR A 24 20.30 21.39 7.89
C TYR A 24 20.22 21.79 9.37
N ARG A 25 19.03 22.00 9.92
CA ARG A 25 18.83 22.29 11.36
C ARG A 25 19.33 21.15 12.23
N ASN A 26 18.97 19.90 11.92
CA ASN A 26 19.45 18.74 12.68
C ASN A 26 20.96 18.51 12.54
N LYS A 27 21.53 18.80 11.36
CA LYS A 27 22.97 18.76 11.11
C LYS A 27 23.73 19.79 11.95
N ILE A 28 23.21 21.02 12.04
CA ILE A 28 23.79 22.09 12.87
C ILE A 28 23.63 21.77 14.36
N MET A 29 22.46 21.26 14.76
CA MET A 29 22.15 20.98 16.16
C MET A 29 22.65 19.62 16.67
N LYS A 30 23.37 18.82 15.86
CA LYS A 30 23.83 17.45 16.17
C LYS A 30 22.74 16.56 16.79
N ARG A 31 21.48 16.74 16.38
CA ARG A 31 20.37 15.96 16.93
C ARG A 31 20.33 14.58 16.28
N PRO A 32 20.15 13.49 17.05
CA PRO A 32 19.98 12.17 16.48
C PRO A 32 18.76 12.16 15.57
N THR A 33 18.91 11.63 14.36
CA THR A 33 17.77 11.35 13.48
C THR A 33 16.87 10.31 14.17
N PRO A 34 15.57 10.58 14.34
CA PRO A 34 14.65 9.63 14.94
C PRO A 34 14.69 8.32 14.14
N LYS A 35 14.82 7.17 14.82
CA LYS A 35 14.91 5.85 14.17
C LYS A 35 13.57 5.39 13.58
N ASP A 36 12.45 5.93 14.08
CA ASP A 36 11.09 5.53 13.69
C ASP A 36 10.39 6.53 12.76
N ALA A 37 11.01 7.69 12.53
CA ALA A 37 10.63 8.51 11.40
C ALA A 37 11.36 7.94 10.19
N GLY A 38 10.62 7.36 9.24
CA GLY A 38 11.16 7.11 7.90
C GLY A 38 11.84 8.37 7.33
N PRO A 39 12.45 8.33 6.13
CA PRO A 39 13.00 9.53 5.52
C PRO A 39 11.91 10.60 5.60
N GLY A 40 12.13 11.68 6.37
CA GLY A 40 11.08 12.59 6.87
C GLY A 40 10.34 13.43 5.82
N LEU A 41 10.19 12.87 4.61
CA LEU A 41 9.39 13.28 3.50
C LEU A 41 8.03 12.60 3.64
N ASP A 42 7.00 13.40 3.86
CA ASP A 42 5.63 12.92 3.78
C ASP A 42 5.28 12.64 2.31
N ILE A 43 5.38 11.38 1.90
CA ILE A 43 5.10 10.95 0.53
C ILE A 43 3.62 11.20 0.18
N LYS A 44 2.72 11.21 1.18
CA LYS A 44 1.29 11.49 0.99
C LYS A 44 1.04 12.95 0.61
N SER A 45 1.92 13.88 0.98
CA SER A 45 1.79 15.29 0.57
C SER A 45 1.92 15.53 -0.94
N GLY A 46 2.50 14.59 -1.69
CA GLY A 46 2.73 14.71 -3.13
C GLY A 46 1.91 13.76 -3.99
N SER A 47 1.11 12.87 -3.40
CA SER A 47 0.35 11.87 -4.13
C SER A 47 -1.01 11.65 -3.45
N ASP A 48 -2.07 11.83 -4.22
CA ASP A 48 -3.45 11.73 -3.74
C ASP A 48 -3.89 10.26 -3.61
N HIS A 49 -3.34 9.38 -4.45
CA HIS A 49 -3.64 7.95 -4.45
C HIS A 49 -2.40 7.08 -4.58
N PHE A 50 -2.49 5.85 -4.08
CA PHE A 50 -1.41 4.86 -4.12
C PHE A 50 -1.84 3.62 -4.89
N CYS A 51 -1.09 3.26 -5.93
CA CYS A 51 -1.31 2.06 -6.73
C CYS A 51 -0.19 1.05 -6.44
N VAL A 52 -0.43 0.17 -5.47
CA VAL A 52 0.53 -0.85 -5.03
C VAL A 52 0.31 -2.15 -5.80
N HIS A 53 1.38 -2.77 -6.30
CA HIS A 53 1.29 -4.04 -7.00
C HIS A 53 0.68 -5.16 -6.12
N PRO A 54 -0.40 -5.82 -6.58
CA PRO A 54 -1.05 -6.89 -5.84
C PRO A 54 -0.32 -8.23 -6.01
N GLY A 55 0.96 -8.28 -5.62
CA GLY A 55 1.80 -9.47 -5.76
C GLY A 55 1.55 -10.54 -4.68
N GLY A 56 1.10 -10.11 -3.51
CA GLY A 56 0.82 -10.98 -2.37
C GLY A 56 0.55 -10.17 -1.11
N ARG A 57 -0.08 -10.79 -0.10
CA ARG A 57 -0.48 -10.08 1.13
C ARG A 57 0.72 -9.48 1.87
N ALA A 58 1.78 -10.26 2.07
CA ALA A 58 3.00 -9.80 2.74
C ALA A 58 3.65 -8.62 2.00
N ILE A 59 3.66 -8.65 0.67
CA ILE A 59 4.20 -7.57 -0.18
C ILE A 59 3.39 -6.28 0.00
N ILE A 60 2.05 -6.38 0.00
CA ILE A 60 1.16 -5.22 0.20
C ILE A 60 1.36 -4.65 1.61
N ASP A 61 1.44 -5.51 2.63
CA ASP A 61 1.61 -5.10 4.03
C ASP A 61 2.98 -4.42 4.25
N GLU A 62 4.05 -4.97 3.67
CA GLU A 62 5.41 -4.39 3.73
C GLU A 62 5.49 -3.04 3.01
N ALA A 63 4.86 -2.93 1.82
CA ALA A 63 4.77 -1.66 1.10
C ALA A 63 3.98 -0.61 1.92
N GLY A 64 2.91 -1.05 2.59
CA GLY A 64 2.12 -0.22 3.49
C GLY A 64 2.92 0.31 4.67
N GLN A 65 3.67 -0.56 5.35
CA GLN A 65 4.53 -0.18 6.48
C GLN A 65 5.66 0.75 6.03
N SER A 66 6.32 0.41 4.92
CA SER A 66 7.48 1.18 4.40
C SER A 66 7.12 2.61 3.98
N LEU A 67 5.88 2.84 3.56
CA LEU A 67 5.38 4.13 3.07
C LEU A 67 4.35 4.76 4.01
N ALA A 68 4.11 4.18 5.18
CA ALA A 68 3.10 4.58 6.15
C ALA A 68 1.68 4.76 5.53
N LEU A 69 1.29 3.85 4.64
CA LEU A 69 -0.01 3.88 3.95
C LEU A 69 -1.13 3.42 4.89
N SER A 70 -2.31 4.03 4.72
CA SER A 70 -3.51 3.67 5.47
C SER A 70 -4.22 2.46 4.85
N ASP A 71 -5.18 1.87 5.56
CA ASP A 71 -6.01 0.81 4.98
C ASP A 71 -6.81 1.28 3.75
N TYR A 72 -7.21 2.55 3.72
CA TYR A 72 -7.87 3.15 2.55
C TYR A 72 -6.96 3.14 1.31
N ASP A 73 -5.68 3.44 1.51
CA ASP A 73 -4.64 3.46 0.47
C ASP A 73 -4.32 2.05 -0.05
N LEU A 74 -4.37 1.05 0.84
CA LEU A 74 -4.06 -0.34 0.52
C LEU A 74 -5.26 -1.15 0.02
N GLU A 75 -6.48 -0.71 0.31
CA GLU A 75 -7.73 -1.39 -0.08
C GLU A 75 -7.75 -1.76 -1.56
N PRO A 76 -7.43 -0.87 -2.53
CA PRO A 76 -7.45 -1.23 -3.94
C PRO A 76 -6.52 -2.41 -4.30
N ALA A 77 -5.32 -2.45 -3.71
CA ALA A 77 -4.38 -3.55 -3.91
C ALA A 77 -4.87 -4.85 -3.27
N ARG A 78 -5.43 -4.77 -2.06
CA ARG A 78 -6.02 -5.93 -1.37
C ARG A 78 -7.21 -6.49 -2.14
N MET A 79 -8.08 -5.63 -2.67
CA MET A 79 -9.27 -6.06 -3.41
C MET A 79 -8.92 -6.63 -4.77
N ALA A 80 -7.96 -6.04 -5.50
CA ALA A 80 -7.45 -6.63 -6.72
C ALA A 80 -6.84 -8.02 -6.48
N LEU A 81 -6.04 -8.17 -5.42
CA LEU A 81 -5.49 -9.48 -5.03
C LEU A 81 -6.59 -10.47 -4.64
N TYR A 82 -7.61 -10.03 -3.90
CA TYR A 82 -8.73 -10.88 -3.49
C TYR A 82 -9.57 -11.35 -4.68
N GLY A 83 -9.93 -10.43 -5.58
CA GLY A 83 -10.85 -10.71 -6.68
C GLY A 83 -10.19 -11.42 -7.87
N PHE A 84 -8.93 -11.10 -8.17
CA PHE A 84 -8.25 -11.55 -9.39
C PHE A 84 -6.96 -12.35 -9.12
N GLY A 85 -6.51 -12.43 -7.87
CA GLY A 85 -5.23 -13.05 -7.53
C GLY A 85 -4.03 -12.22 -8.02
N ASN A 86 -2.84 -12.82 -7.94
CA ASN A 86 -1.63 -12.23 -8.50
C ASN A 86 -1.60 -12.48 -10.02
N THR A 87 -1.95 -11.44 -10.79
CA THR A 87 -1.93 -11.45 -12.26
C THR A 87 -0.64 -10.86 -12.84
N SER A 88 0.49 -11.00 -12.12
CA SER A 88 1.78 -10.42 -12.48
C SER A 88 1.67 -8.90 -12.68
N SER A 89 2.43 -8.33 -13.63
CA SER A 89 2.40 -6.90 -13.95
C SER A 89 0.99 -6.36 -14.28
N GLY A 90 0.08 -7.24 -14.75
CA GLY A 90 -1.31 -6.89 -15.03
C GLY A 90 -2.11 -6.45 -13.81
N GLY A 91 -1.70 -6.86 -12.60
CA GLY A 91 -2.38 -6.56 -11.34
C GLY A 91 -2.61 -5.07 -11.10
N LEU A 92 -1.68 -4.21 -11.53
CA LEU A 92 -1.77 -2.76 -11.34
C LEU A 92 -2.98 -2.14 -12.06
N TRP A 93 -3.40 -2.71 -13.19
CA TRP A 93 -4.57 -2.24 -13.93
C TRP A 93 -5.87 -2.59 -13.20
N TYR A 94 -5.92 -3.74 -12.52
CA TYR A 94 -7.05 -4.08 -11.66
C TYR A 94 -7.14 -3.15 -10.46
N VAL A 95 -6.01 -2.74 -9.89
CA VAL A 95 -5.93 -1.75 -8.79
C VAL A 95 -6.44 -0.38 -9.26
N LEU A 96 -5.98 0.09 -10.42
CA LEU A 96 -6.48 1.33 -11.04
C LEU A 96 -7.98 1.27 -11.34
N GLY A 97 -8.43 0.19 -11.96
CA GLY A 97 -9.85 -0.04 -12.25
C GLY A 97 -10.70 -0.07 -10.99
N TYR A 98 -10.18 -0.62 -9.88
CA TYR A 98 -10.90 -0.60 -8.61
C TYR A 98 -11.09 0.83 -8.09
N MET A 99 -10.04 1.66 -8.14
CA MET A 99 -10.12 3.07 -7.74
C MET A 99 -11.06 3.88 -8.63
N GLU A 100 -11.02 3.63 -9.94
CA GLU A 100 -11.94 4.20 -10.93
C GLU A 100 -13.39 3.82 -10.62
N ALA A 101 -13.67 2.53 -10.39
CA ALA A 101 -15.03 2.04 -10.11
C ALA A 101 -15.58 2.54 -8.77
N LYS A 102 -14.71 2.77 -7.77
CA LYS A 102 -15.06 3.46 -6.52
C LYS A 102 -15.17 4.99 -6.67
N LYS A 103 -14.98 5.54 -7.88
CA LYS A 103 -14.98 6.99 -8.16
C LYS A 103 -14.02 7.77 -7.28
N ARG A 104 -12.87 7.18 -6.96
CA ARG A 104 -11.83 7.80 -6.13
C ARG A 104 -10.96 8.78 -6.93
N LEU A 105 -10.78 8.51 -8.22
CA LEU A 105 -9.87 9.27 -9.09
C LEU A 105 -10.59 10.47 -9.70
N LYS A 106 -10.05 11.68 -9.52
CA LYS A 106 -10.54 12.93 -10.12
C LYS A 106 -9.49 13.56 -11.02
N GLN A 107 -9.92 14.36 -11.99
CA GLN A 107 -9.01 15.13 -12.82
C GLN A 107 -8.06 15.97 -11.98
N GLY A 108 -6.76 15.86 -12.27
CA GLY A 108 -5.70 16.58 -11.55
C GLY A 108 -5.00 15.76 -10.47
N ASP A 109 -5.64 14.71 -9.96
CA ASP A 109 -5.08 13.84 -8.92
C ASP A 109 -3.76 13.19 -9.39
N LYS A 110 -2.85 13.01 -8.44
CA LYS A 110 -1.57 12.32 -8.63
C LYS A 110 -1.64 10.92 -8.05
N ILE A 111 -1.23 9.93 -8.84
CA ILE A 111 -1.19 8.52 -8.41
C ILE A 111 0.26 8.08 -8.36
N LEU A 112 0.74 7.66 -7.18
CA LEU A 112 2.02 6.99 -7.04
C LEU A 112 1.84 5.50 -7.28
N MET A 113 2.38 5.00 -8.39
CA MET A 113 2.37 3.59 -8.73
C MET A 113 3.68 2.93 -8.32
N ILE A 114 3.58 1.80 -7.61
CA ILE A 114 4.71 1.03 -7.09
C ILE A 114 4.56 -0.41 -7.56
N SER A 115 5.51 -0.86 -8.37
CA SER A 115 5.54 -2.21 -8.91
C SER A 115 6.76 -2.99 -8.47
N LEU A 116 6.57 -4.27 -8.20
CA LEU A 116 7.61 -5.20 -7.77
C LEU A 116 7.70 -6.33 -8.78
N GLY A 117 8.91 -6.58 -9.28
CA GLY A 117 9.19 -7.63 -10.26
C GLY A 117 10.17 -8.68 -9.74
N ALA A 118 10.36 -9.73 -10.52
CA ALA A 118 11.32 -10.80 -10.22
C ALA A 118 12.73 -10.24 -9.96
N GLY A 119 13.41 -10.79 -8.95
CA GLY A 119 14.72 -10.32 -8.49
C GLY A 119 14.67 -9.08 -7.59
N PHE A 120 13.57 -8.89 -6.85
CA PHE A 120 13.35 -7.79 -5.89
C PHE A 120 13.51 -6.38 -6.51
N LYS A 121 13.27 -6.25 -7.82
CA LYS A 121 13.31 -4.96 -8.49
C LYS A 121 12.02 -4.20 -8.19
N CYS A 122 12.15 -3.02 -7.60
CA CYS A 122 11.05 -2.08 -7.41
C CYS A 122 11.11 -0.96 -8.47
N ASN A 123 10.00 -0.73 -9.15
CA ASN A 123 9.80 0.37 -10.08
C ASN A 123 8.69 1.30 -9.56
N ASN A 124 8.91 2.61 -9.67
CA ASN A 124 7.99 3.64 -9.23
C ASN A 124 7.76 4.66 -10.34
N CYS A 125 6.51 5.06 -10.52
CA CYS A 125 6.13 6.12 -11.43
C CYS A 125 4.95 6.91 -10.85
N VAL A 126 4.85 8.18 -11.25
CA VAL A 126 3.75 9.06 -10.85
C VAL A 126 2.94 9.41 -12.08
N TRP A 127 1.64 9.22 -11.95
CA TRP A 127 0.65 9.52 -12.97
C TRP A 127 -0.15 10.74 -12.55
N LYS A 128 -0.64 11.51 -13.53
CA LYS A 128 -1.63 12.55 -13.32
C LYS A 128 -2.91 12.13 -14.01
N VAL A 129 -4.03 12.19 -13.30
CA VAL A 129 -5.35 11.93 -13.88
C VAL A 129 -5.72 13.09 -14.80
N MET A 130 -5.95 12.80 -16.08
CA MET A 130 -6.13 13.81 -17.13
C MET A 130 -7.59 14.20 -17.36
N LYS A 131 -8.52 13.30 -17.03
CA LYS A 131 -9.97 13.49 -17.14
C LYS A 131 -10.66 12.73 -16.02
N ASP A 132 -11.88 13.13 -15.69
CA ASP A 132 -12.74 12.31 -14.85
C ASP A 132 -13.09 11.02 -15.60
N LEU A 133 -13.03 9.91 -14.88
CA LEU A 133 -13.23 8.59 -15.42
C LEU A 133 -14.66 8.13 -15.09
N GLU A 134 -15.51 8.07 -16.12
CA GLU A 134 -16.92 7.64 -16.01
C GLU A 134 -17.18 6.29 -16.69
N ASP A 135 -16.13 5.71 -17.30
CA ASP A 135 -16.23 4.54 -18.14
C ASP A 135 -16.47 3.26 -17.32
N ALA A 136 -17.23 2.33 -17.91
CA ALA A 136 -17.49 1.02 -17.32
C ALA A 136 -16.25 0.13 -17.39
N ASN A 137 -15.82 -0.44 -16.26
CA ASN A 137 -14.69 -1.36 -16.21
C ASN A 137 -15.06 -2.74 -15.64
N VAL A 138 -14.06 -3.61 -15.45
CA VAL A 138 -14.22 -5.00 -14.97
C VAL A 138 -14.86 -5.13 -13.59
N TRP A 139 -14.93 -4.04 -12.81
CA TRP A 139 -15.52 -4.01 -11.48
C TRP A 139 -16.99 -3.58 -11.46
N LYS A 140 -17.53 -3.06 -12.58
CA LYS A 140 -18.86 -2.43 -12.65
C LYS A 140 -19.98 -3.28 -12.04
N ASN A 141 -19.98 -4.59 -12.29
CA ASN A 141 -21.07 -5.48 -11.88
C ASN A 141 -20.90 -6.06 -10.47
N CYS A 142 -19.75 -5.85 -9.82
CA CYS A 142 -19.46 -6.44 -8.51
C CYS A 142 -19.02 -5.40 -7.47
N MET A 143 -18.87 -4.12 -7.83
CA MET A 143 -18.32 -3.06 -6.96
C MET A 143 -19.02 -2.92 -5.60
N ASP A 144 -20.33 -3.17 -5.57
CA ASP A 144 -21.16 -3.07 -4.35
C ASP A 144 -20.86 -4.17 -3.32
N GLN A 145 -20.21 -5.25 -3.74
CA GLN A 145 -19.83 -6.38 -2.88
C GLN A 145 -18.49 -6.14 -2.17
N TYR A 146 -17.81 -5.03 -2.48
CA TYR A 146 -16.46 -4.72 -1.99
C TYR A 146 -16.42 -3.49 -1.08
N PRO A 147 -15.56 -3.48 -0.05
CA PRO A 147 -14.76 -4.62 0.42
C PRO A 147 -15.66 -5.70 1.07
N PRO A 148 -15.35 -6.99 0.90
CA PRO A 148 -16.09 -8.04 1.59
C PRO A 148 -15.92 -7.86 3.10
N LYS A 149 -16.97 -8.18 3.86
CA LYS A 149 -16.87 -8.25 5.32
C LYS A 149 -15.69 -9.16 5.69
N PRO A 150 -14.87 -8.83 6.70
CA PRO A 150 -13.75 -9.66 7.09
C PRO A 150 -14.23 -11.10 7.27
N LEU A 151 -13.82 -11.98 6.36
CA LEU A 151 -14.08 -13.40 6.53
C LEU A 151 -13.28 -13.79 7.77
N ALA A 152 -13.97 -14.13 8.86
CA ALA A 152 -13.36 -14.85 9.96
C ALA A 152 -12.52 -15.96 9.31
N ASN A 153 -11.19 -15.86 9.44
CA ASN A 153 -10.23 -16.60 8.62
C ASN A 153 -10.72 -18.04 8.45
N SER A 154 -11.10 -18.44 7.22
CA SER A 154 -11.50 -19.84 6.99
C SER A 154 -10.38 -20.80 7.41
N PHE A 155 -9.13 -20.33 7.31
CA PHE A 155 -7.96 -21.03 7.83
C PHE A 155 -7.91 -21.09 9.37
N SER A 156 -8.35 -20.05 10.08
CA SER A 156 -8.51 -20.08 11.55
C SER A 156 -9.65 -21.02 11.96
N LYS A 157 -10.70 -21.13 11.15
CA LYS A 157 -11.80 -22.06 11.37
C LYS A 157 -11.39 -23.52 11.11
N ILE A 158 -10.56 -23.73 10.09
CA ILE A 158 -9.92 -25.03 9.81
C ILE A 158 -8.90 -25.36 10.89
N LEU A 159 -8.03 -24.43 11.29
CA LEU A 159 -7.11 -24.58 12.41
C LEU A 159 -7.85 -24.85 13.71
N SER A 160 -8.93 -24.12 14.02
CA SER A 160 -9.75 -24.37 15.21
C SER A 160 -10.48 -25.71 15.15
N SER A 161 -10.79 -26.19 13.94
CA SER A 161 -11.40 -27.51 13.73
C SER A 161 -10.38 -28.64 13.77
N ILE A 162 -9.09 -28.36 13.55
CA ILE A 162 -7.98 -29.33 13.63
C ILE A 162 -7.34 -29.30 15.03
N SER A 163 -7.35 -28.17 15.71
CA SER A 163 -6.98 -28.02 17.12
C SER A 163 -8.11 -28.56 17.99
N ASP A 164 -8.29 -29.86 17.92
CA ASP A 164 -9.12 -30.61 18.85
C ASP A 164 -8.49 -30.48 20.24
N GLU A 165 -9.28 -30.12 21.25
CA GLU A 165 -8.86 -29.96 22.65
C GLU A 165 -8.18 -31.22 23.22
N SER A 166 -8.34 -32.37 22.55
CA SER A 166 -7.76 -33.66 22.92
C SER A 166 -6.29 -33.88 22.52
N MET A 167 -5.70 -32.99 21.70
CA MET A 167 -4.34 -33.16 21.13
C MET A 167 -3.35 -32.04 21.54
N ASN A 168 -3.66 -31.26 22.56
CA ASN A 168 -2.69 -30.33 23.17
C ASN A 168 -1.78 -31.06 24.16
N PHE A 169 -0.63 -31.54 23.69
CA PHE A 169 0.45 -32.03 24.55
C PHE A 169 1.36 -30.92 25.11
N THR A 170 1.06 -29.66 24.82
CA THR A 170 1.75 -28.49 25.40
C THR A 170 0.77 -27.33 25.53
N SER A 171 0.64 -26.76 26.73
CA SER A 171 -0.08 -25.50 26.91
C SER A 171 0.85 -24.33 26.55
N LEU A 172 0.27 -23.21 26.12
CA LEU A 172 1.02 -21.98 25.81
C LEU A 172 1.69 -21.38 27.08
N GLU A 173 1.39 -21.93 28.25
CA GLU A 173 1.99 -21.56 29.55
C GLU A 173 3.40 -22.15 29.72
N ASP A 174 3.74 -23.20 28.96
CA ASP A 174 5.06 -23.88 29.04
C ASP A 174 6.20 -23.08 28.39
N TYR A 175 5.90 -21.98 27.70
CA TYR A 175 6.87 -21.19 26.91
C TYR A 175 6.96 -19.70 27.29
N LEU A 176 6.41 -19.30 28.44
CA LEU A 176 6.69 -17.97 29.00
C LEU A 176 7.78 -18.08 30.08
N PRO A 177 8.81 -17.21 30.07
CA PRO A 177 9.86 -17.18 31.10
C PRO A 177 9.34 -16.69 32.46
#